data_AF-A0A1B6HML3-F1
#
_entry.id   AF-A0A1B6HML3-F1
#
_cell.length_a   1.000
_cell.length_b   1.000
_cell.length_c   1.000
_cell.angle_alpha   90.00
_cell.angle_beta   90.00
_cell.angle_gamma   90.00
#
_symmetry.space_group_name_H-M   'P 1'
#
loop_
_entity.id
_entity.type
_entity.pdbx_description
1 polymer ?
#
loop_
_entity_poly.entity_id
_entity_poly.type
_entity_poly.pdbx_seq_one_letter_code
_entity_poly.pdbx_strand_id
1 'polypeptide(L)'
;YLKGSLLELESSIVYLLERALEIFLLNGKTYLLAFESSAERDLFATELSHCELPHRVAGDHLSDTVQLWREGHLTNWEYLTTLNKMAGRSYNDLMQYPVMPFVLADYTSNTLDLTDPKSYRNFKKPMAVQEKSSEQHYINNYNYLKQELTDALNLISINQEAYHYSSHYSNSGTVLHFLVRLPPFTSMFINYQDNNFDLPDRTFHSIHTTWRLTSSESPTDVKELIPEFFFLPEFLANHEGFDFGMRQNGARVDEVILPPWCLGDARRFILIHRQALESDYVREHLPLWVDLVFGYKQTGKAAVESINVFHPATYYGFNPESIVDPL
;
A
#
# COMPACT_ATOMS: atom_id res chain seq x y z
N TYR A 1 9.41 6.36 31.79
CA TYR A 1 8.72 7.15 30.75
C TYR A 1 7.67 6.32 30.01
N LEU A 2 8.01 5.17 29.39
CA LEU A 2 7.04 4.33 28.66
C LEU A 2 5.78 3.92 29.47
N LYS A 3 5.93 3.50 30.73
CA LYS A 3 4.81 2.96 31.54
C LYS A 3 3.63 3.92 31.74
N GLY A 4 3.91 5.21 31.94
CA GLY A 4 2.87 6.23 32.15
C GLY A 4 2.27 6.80 30.85
N SER A 5 2.69 6.32 29.69
CA SER A 5 2.29 6.90 28.39
C SER A 5 1.88 5.87 27.35
N LEU A 6 2.03 4.57 27.63
CA LEU A 6 1.61 3.51 26.73
C LEU A 6 0.09 3.48 26.60
N LEU A 7 -0.38 3.61 25.37
CA LEU A 7 -1.78 3.57 24.99
C LEU A 7 -2.14 2.18 24.44
N GLU A 8 -1.35 1.64 23.52
CA GLU A 8 -1.69 0.40 22.84
C GLU A 8 -0.44 -0.44 22.51
N LEU A 9 -0.63 -1.75 22.39
CA LEU A 9 0.39 -2.74 22.08
C LEU A 9 -0.13 -3.70 21.01
N GLU A 10 0.58 -3.80 19.89
CA GLU A 10 0.19 -4.69 18.80
C GLU A 10 1.36 -5.56 18.33
N SER A 11 1.11 -6.84 18.08
CA SER A 11 2.07 -7.70 17.40
C SER A 11 2.22 -7.24 15.95
N SER A 12 3.46 -7.20 15.47
CA SER A 12 3.78 -6.76 14.11
C SER A 12 4.69 -7.78 13.40
N ILE A 13 4.80 -7.62 12.08
CA ILE A 13 5.55 -8.50 11.19
C ILE A 13 6.71 -7.71 10.60
N VAL A 14 7.94 -8.17 10.81
CA VAL A 14 9.15 -7.60 10.21
C VAL A 14 9.82 -8.68 9.38
N TYR A 15 10.17 -8.36 8.13
CA TYR A 15 10.68 -9.33 7.13
C TYR A 15 9.77 -10.56 6.93
N LEU A 16 8.45 -10.38 6.98
CA LEU A 16 7.44 -11.46 6.90
C LEU A 16 7.46 -12.45 8.08
N LEU A 17 8.19 -12.13 9.14
CA LEU A 17 8.26 -12.92 10.36
C LEU A 17 7.56 -12.20 11.51
N GLU A 18 6.75 -12.94 12.26
CA GLU A 18 6.10 -12.50 13.50
C GLU A 18 7.13 -12.38 14.64
N ARG A 19 8.00 -11.39 14.55
CA ARG A 19 9.08 -11.14 15.51
C ARG A 19 9.13 -9.68 15.96
N ALA A 20 8.07 -8.91 15.75
CA ALA A 20 8.02 -7.51 16.14
C ALA A 20 6.82 -7.17 17.01
N LEU A 21 6.96 -6.06 17.74
CA LEU A 21 5.94 -5.48 18.61
C LEU A 21 5.91 -3.97 18.38
N GLU A 22 4.73 -3.44 18.11
CA GLU A 22 4.51 -2.02 17.95
C GLU A 22 3.85 -1.42 19.19
N ILE A 23 4.41 -0.33 19.70
CA ILE A 23 3.97 0.37 20.91
C ILE A 23 3.48 1.75 20.51
N PHE A 24 2.21 2.05 20.81
CA PHE A 24 1.61 3.36 20.61
C PHE A 24 1.53 4.11 21.93
N LEU A 25 1.95 5.37 21.92
CA LEU A 25 1.93 6.24 23.11
C LEU A 25 0.86 7.33 23.00
N LEU A 26 0.39 7.82 24.14
CA LEU A 26 -0.58 8.92 24.25
C LEU A 26 -0.16 10.23 23.56
N ASN A 27 1.14 10.42 23.37
CA ASN A 27 1.68 11.60 22.70
C ASN A 27 1.77 11.45 21.17
N GLY A 28 1.20 10.37 20.61
CA GLY A 28 1.22 10.07 19.18
C GLY A 28 2.52 9.46 18.67
N LYS A 29 3.52 9.20 19.53
CA LYS A 29 4.72 8.47 19.13
C LYS A 29 4.43 6.97 19.06
N THR A 30 4.97 6.35 18.02
CA THR A 30 4.90 4.91 17.83
C THR A 30 6.31 4.33 17.73
N TYR A 31 6.52 3.16 18.33
CA TYR A 31 7.80 2.47 18.31
C TYR A 31 7.62 1.04 17.82
N LEU A 32 8.31 0.66 16.75
CA LEU A 32 8.41 -0.72 16.29
C LEU A 32 9.68 -1.37 16.86
N LEU A 33 9.51 -2.44 17.64
CA LEU A 33 10.59 -3.21 18.25
C LEU A 33 10.69 -4.56 17.53
N ALA A 34 11.84 -4.86 16.94
CA ALA A 34 12.14 -6.17 16.36
C ALA A 34 12.94 -7.03 17.36
N PHE A 35 12.61 -8.31 17.44
CA PHE A 35 13.20 -9.31 18.34
C PHE A 35 13.89 -10.42 17.54
N GLU A 36 14.82 -11.14 18.16
CA GLU A 36 15.52 -12.24 17.47
C GLU A 36 14.58 -13.41 17.19
N SER A 37 13.60 -13.63 18.06
CA SER A 37 12.59 -14.70 17.93
C SER A 37 11.19 -14.26 18.41
N SER A 38 10.17 -14.98 17.95
CA SER A 38 8.78 -14.81 18.44
C SER A 38 8.67 -15.09 19.95
N ALA A 39 9.45 -16.05 20.46
CA ALA A 39 9.47 -16.37 21.88
C ALA A 39 9.98 -15.22 22.75
N GLU A 40 11.01 -14.49 22.30
CA GLU A 40 11.50 -13.30 23.01
C GLU A 40 10.50 -12.15 22.97
N ARG A 41 9.88 -11.91 21.81
CA ARG A 41 8.80 -10.93 21.67
C ARG A 41 7.65 -11.25 22.64
N ASP A 42 7.22 -12.51 22.71
CA ASP A 42 6.11 -12.95 23.55
C ASP A 42 6.47 -12.83 25.05
N LEU A 43 7.70 -13.16 25.41
CA LEU A 43 8.24 -12.94 26.75
C LEU A 43 8.21 -11.45 27.10
N PHE A 44 8.72 -10.58 26.24
CA PHE A 44 8.71 -9.14 26.45
C PHE A 44 7.28 -8.59 26.59
N ALA A 45 6.36 -9.00 25.72
CA ALA A 45 4.96 -8.60 25.79
C ALA A 45 4.29 -9.05 27.11
N THR A 46 4.63 -10.25 27.58
CA THR A 46 4.15 -10.79 28.86
C THR A 46 4.68 -9.96 30.02
N GLU A 47 5.99 -9.71 30.09
CA GLU A 47 6.60 -8.88 31.13
C GLU A 47 6.06 -7.44 31.12
N LEU A 48 5.83 -6.88 29.93
CA LEU A 48 5.23 -5.56 29.78
C LEU A 48 3.80 -5.53 30.31
N SER A 49 3.02 -6.61 30.10
CA SER A 49 1.66 -6.73 30.61
C SER A 49 1.56 -6.75 32.14
N HIS A 50 2.63 -7.17 32.82
CA HIS A 50 2.73 -7.14 34.28
C HIS A 50 3.09 -5.75 34.84
N CYS A 51 3.42 -4.79 33.99
CA CYS A 51 3.64 -3.41 34.42
C CYS A 51 2.31 -2.66 34.67
N GLU A 52 2.34 -1.66 35.53
CA GLU A 52 1.24 -0.69 35.63
C GLU A 52 1.17 0.15 34.34
N LEU A 53 0.17 -0.14 33.51
CA LEU A 53 -0.10 0.55 32.25
C LEU A 53 -1.52 1.17 32.33
N PRO A 54 -1.69 2.29 33.06
CA PRO A 54 -3.01 2.82 33.42
C PRO A 54 -3.83 3.32 32.23
N HIS A 55 -3.19 3.53 31.08
CA HIS A 55 -3.82 4.03 29.85
C HIS A 55 -3.89 2.98 28.75
N ARG A 56 -3.51 1.72 29.04
CA ARG A 56 -3.57 0.65 28.04
C ARG A 56 -5.02 0.36 27.69
N VAL A 57 -5.35 0.50 26.41
CA VAL A 57 -6.61 0.04 25.84
C VAL A 57 -6.44 -1.37 25.26
N ALA A 58 -7.54 -2.13 25.21
CA ALA A 58 -7.56 -3.35 24.42
C ALA A 58 -7.46 -2.98 22.93
N GLY A 59 -6.77 -3.82 22.15
CA GLY A 59 -6.67 -3.61 20.71
C GLY A 59 -8.01 -3.80 20.00
N ASP A 60 -8.11 -3.26 18.80
CA ASP A 60 -9.33 -3.33 18.00
C ASP A 60 -9.72 -4.78 17.67
N HIS A 61 -11.02 -5.10 17.74
CA HIS A 61 -11.56 -6.40 17.31
C HIS A 61 -12.20 -6.28 15.94
N LEU A 62 -11.86 -7.18 15.01
CA LEU A 62 -12.29 -7.07 13.61
C LEU A 62 -13.82 -7.12 13.47
N SER A 63 -14.48 -7.96 14.27
CA SER A 63 -15.94 -8.05 14.29
C SER A 63 -16.60 -6.71 14.64
N ASP A 64 -16.05 -6.03 15.64
CA ASP A 64 -16.61 -4.80 16.19
C ASP A 64 -16.34 -3.65 15.23
N THR A 65 -15.12 -3.56 14.69
CA THR A 65 -14.73 -2.62 13.63
C THR A 65 -15.64 -2.76 12.41
N VAL A 66 -15.88 -3.99 11.94
CA VAL A 66 -16.78 -4.23 10.80
C VAL A 66 -18.22 -3.83 11.15
N GLN A 67 -18.70 -4.14 12.35
CA GLN A 67 -20.06 -3.77 12.76
C GLN A 67 -20.24 -2.25 12.85
N LEU A 68 -19.33 -1.55 13.53
CA LEU A 68 -19.36 -0.09 13.66
C LEU A 68 -19.27 0.60 12.30
N TRP A 69 -18.43 0.09 11.39
CA TRP A 69 -18.38 0.60 10.02
C TRP A 69 -19.70 0.38 9.29
N ARG A 70 -20.30 -0.82 9.35
CA ARG A 70 -21.59 -1.13 8.70
C ARG A 70 -22.75 -0.28 9.23
N GLU A 71 -22.73 0.05 10.51
CA GLU A 71 -23.74 0.89 11.17
C GLU A 71 -23.52 2.39 10.93
N GLY A 72 -22.42 2.77 10.27
CA GLY A 72 -22.08 4.17 9.97
C GLY A 72 -21.42 4.91 11.13
N HIS A 73 -21.02 4.20 12.19
CA HIS A 73 -20.27 4.76 13.31
C HIS A 73 -18.80 5.01 12.99
N LEU A 74 -18.25 4.31 11.98
CA LEU A 74 -16.93 4.58 11.41
C LEU A 74 -17.05 5.08 9.97
N THR A 75 -16.20 6.04 9.63
CA THR A 75 -15.91 6.45 8.26
C THR A 75 -15.20 5.35 7.48
N ASN A 76 -15.17 5.46 6.15
CA ASN A 76 -14.42 4.51 5.30
C ASN A 76 -12.92 4.59 5.58
N TRP A 77 -12.41 5.79 5.87
CA TRP A 77 -11.04 5.98 6.31
C TRP A 77 -10.73 5.28 7.63
N GLU A 78 -11.52 5.50 8.68
CA GLU A 78 -11.28 4.88 9.99
C GLU A 78 -11.27 3.36 9.86
N TYR A 79 -12.23 2.81 9.11
CA TYR A 79 -12.28 1.39 8.80
C TYR A 79 -11.00 0.90 8.11
N LEU A 80 -10.52 1.59 7.07
CA LEU A 80 -9.29 1.21 6.34
C LEU A 80 -8.03 1.38 7.18
N THR A 81 -7.95 2.43 8.01
CA THR A 81 -6.83 2.62 8.93
C THR A 81 -6.78 1.50 9.95
N THR A 82 -7.92 1.12 10.54
CA THR A 82 -8.00 -0.02 11.45
C THR A 82 -7.66 -1.33 10.76
N LEU A 83 -8.14 -1.59 9.54
CA LEU A 83 -7.76 -2.79 8.79
C LEU A 83 -6.26 -2.88 8.51
N ASN A 84 -5.62 -1.77 8.11
CA ASN A 84 -4.18 -1.72 7.90
C ASN A 84 -3.42 -2.05 9.19
N LYS A 85 -3.80 -1.40 10.28
CA LYS A 85 -3.24 -1.60 11.62
C LYS A 85 -3.36 -3.06 12.06
N MET A 86 -4.57 -3.63 11.99
CA MET A 86 -4.82 -5.05 12.32
C MET A 86 -4.10 -6.04 11.40
N ALA A 87 -3.77 -5.64 10.17
CA ALA A 87 -2.97 -6.43 9.23
C ALA A 87 -1.45 -6.30 9.47
N GLY A 88 -1.03 -5.63 10.55
CA GLY A 88 0.39 -5.44 10.91
C GLY A 88 1.09 -4.37 10.07
N ARG A 89 0.34 -3.50 9.39
CA ARG A 89 0.92 -2.42 8.58
C ARG A 89 1.32 -1.24 9.46
N SER A 90 2.48 -0.65 9.18
CA SER A 90 3.08 0.37 10.04
C SER A 90 3.77 1.47 9.25
N TYR A 91 3.68 2.70 9.76
CA TYR A 91 4.46 3.84 9.26
C TYR A 91 5.96 3.73 9.60
N ASN A 92 6.33 2.87 10.55
CA ASN A 92 7.72 2.64 10.96
C ASN A 92 8.45 1.62 10.07
N ASP A 93 7.74 0.91 9.19
CA ASP A 93 8.33 -0.01 8.21
C ASP A 93 7.78 0.28 6.81
N LEU A 94 8.62 0.83 5.93
CA LEU A 94 8.24 1.15 4.56
C LEU A 94 7.89 -0.09 3.71
N MET A 95 8.37 -1.27 4.09
CA MET A 95 7.99 -2.51 3.41
C MET A 95 6.57 -2.96 3.76
N GLN A 96 6.08 -2.56 4.95
CA GLN A 96 4.75 -2.86 5.46
C GLN A 96 3.90 -1.59 5.62
N TYR A 97 4.14 -0.59 4.78
CA TYR A 97 3.43 0.68 4.86
C TYR A 97 1.91 0.47 4.66
N PRO A 98 1.06 1.28 5.33
CA PRO A 98 -0.38 1.22 5.11
C PRO A 98 -0.73 1.42 3.63
N VAL A 99 -1.68 0.62 3.14
CA VAL A 99 -2.16 0.64 1.76
C VAL A 99 -3.58 1.17 1.71
N MET A 100 -3.86 2.04 0.74
CA MET A 100 -5.17 2.59 0.46
C MET A 100 -5.54 2.32 -0.99
N PRO A 101 -6.83 2.14 -1.32
CA PRO A 101 -7.23 1.96 -2.70
C PRO A 101 -7.06 3.27 -3.48
N PHE A 102 -6.71 3.18 -4.76
CA PHE A 102 -7.18 4.20 -5.71
C PHE A 102 -8.71 4.31 -5.58
N VAL A 103 -9.26 5.52 -5.61
CA VAL A 103 -10.72 5.72 -5.53
C VAL A 103 -11.26 6.25 -6.85
N LEU A 104 -10.62 7.28 -7.37
CA LEU A 104 -11.02 7.93 -8.61
C LEU A 104 -10.34 7.28 -9.82
N ALA A 105 -11.02 7.34 -10.95
CA ALA A 105 -10.53 6.96 -12.28
C ALA A 105 -10.43 8.16 -13.24
N ASP A 106 -11.11 9.27 -12.94
CA ASP A 106 -11.09 10.48 -13.78
C ASP A 106 -10.09 11.52 -13.28
N TYR A 107 -8.97 11.60 -13.98
CA TYR A 107 -7.91 12.58 -13.76
C TYR A 107 -7.75 13.56 -14.93
N THR A 108 -8.75 13.65 -15.82
CA THR A 108 -8.67 14.41 -17.08
C THR A 108 -9.77 15.46 -17.24
N SER A 109 -10.94 15.25 -16.66
CA SER A 109 -12.06 16.19 -16.79
C SER A 109 -11.80 17.52 -16.09
N ASN A 110 -12.38 18.59 -16.64
CA ASN A 110 -12.40 19.93 -16.01
C ASN A 110 -13.29 19.98 -14.77
N THR A 111 -14.23 19.04 -14.64
CA THR A 111 -15.14 18.92 -13.49
C THR A 111 -15.28 17.44 -13.19
N LEU A 112 -15.17 17.10 -11.91
CA LEU A 112 -15.36 15.74 -11.43
C LEU A 112 -16.78 15.58 -10.89
N ASP A 113 -17.51 14.60 -11.43
CA ASP A 113 -18.86 14.26 -10.97
C ASP A 113 -18.82 13.04 -10.07
N LEU A 114 -18.83 13.25 -8.75
CA LEU A 114 -18.86 12.15 -7.76
C LEU A 114 -20.19 11.39 -7.74
N THR A 115 -21.17 11.76 -8.58
CA THR A 115 -22.40 10.98 -8.77
C THR A 115 -22.33 10.03 -9.97
N ASP A 116 -21.34 10.20 -10.86
CA ASP A 116 -21.10 9.29 -11.99
C ASP A 116 -20.21 8.11 -11.54
N PRO A 117 -20.70 6.85 -11.60
CA PRO A 117 -19.89 5.67 -11.33
C PRO A 117 -18.60 5.59 -12.15
N LYS A 118 -18.52 6.24 -13.32
CA LYS A 118 -17.31 6.28 -14.16
C LYS A 118 -16.20 7.14 -13.59
N SER A 119 -16.51 8.05 -12.67
CA SER A 119 -15.48 8.82 -11.95
C SER A 119 -14.70 7.96 -10.96
N TYR A 120 -15.21 6.77 -10.63
CA TYR A 120 -14.59 5.84 -9.70
C TYR A 120 -13.91 4.68 -10.42
N ARG A 121 -12.87 4.15 -9.79
CA ARG A 121 -12.26 2.91 -10.25
C ARG A 121 -13.19 1.70 -10.04
N ASN A 122 -12.85 0.59 -10.66
CA ASN A 122 -13.51 -0.69 -10.43
C ASN A 122 -12.90 -1.42 -9.23
N PHE A 123 -13.55 -1.33 -8.07
CA PHE A 123 -13.14 -1.97 -6.81
C PHE A 123 -13.10 -3.51 -6.86
N LYS A 124 -13.75 -4.14 -7.85
CA LYS A 124 -13.72 -5.60 -8.04
C LYS A 124 -12.41 -6.10 -8.65
N LYS A 125 -11.59 -5.18 -9.15
CA LYS A 125 -10.42 -5.48 -9.96
C LYS A 125 -9.15 -4.93 -9.29
N PRO A 126 -8.04 -5.68 -9.33
CA PRO A 126 -6.72 -5.13 -9.02
C PRO A 126 -6.36 -3.96 -9.95
N MET A 127 -5.36 -3.17 -9.57
CA MET A 127 -4.95 -1.98 -10.33
C MET A 127 -4.58 -2.28 -11.78
N ALA A 128 -3.77 -3.31 -12.03
CA ALA A 128 -3.28 -3.60 -13.38
C ALA A 128 -4.36 -3.99 -14.41
N VAL A 129 -5.59 -4.28 -13.94
CA VAL A 129 -6.70 -4.79 -14.76
C VAL A 129 -7.97 -3.95 -14.58
N GLN A 130 -7.82 -2.64 -14.40
CA GLN A 130 -8.96 -1.71 -14.47
C GLN A 130 -9.57 -1.68 -15.88
N GLU A 131 -8.74 -1.89 -16.91
CA GLU A 131 -9.17 -2.05 -18.30
C GLU A 131 -9.26 -3.53 -18.69
N LYS A 132 -10.39 -3.92 -19.30
CA LYS A 132 -10.66 -5.31 -19.68
C LYS A 132 -9.63 -5.85 -20.68
N SER A 133 -9.08 -5.00 -21.54
CA SER A 133 -8.05 -5.38 -22.51
C SER A 133 -6.76 -5.88 -21.86
N SER A 134 -6.47 -5.47 -20.63
CA SER A 134 -5.24 -5.83 -19.91
C SER A 134 -5.31 -7.21 -19.26
N GLU A 135 -6.51 -7.74 -19.00
CA GLU A 135 -6.71 -9.02 -18.29
C GLU A 135 -5.97 -10.20 -18.95
N GLN A 136 -6.07 -10.29 -20.28
CA GLN A 136 -5.51 -11.43 -21.01
C GLN A 136 -3.98 -11.51 -20.89
N HIS A 137 -3.30 -10.36 -20.79
CA HIS A 137 -1.85 -10.31 -20.61
C HIS A 137 -1.44 -11.03 -19.31
N TYR A 138 -2.08 -10.69 -18.19
CA TYR A 138 -1.77 -11.26 -16.88
C TYR A 138 -2.20 -12.72 -16.77
N ILE A 139 -3.37 -13.08 -17.32
CA ILE A 139 -3.82 -14.47 -17.39
C ILE A 139 -2.81 -15.34 -18.17
N ASN A 140 -2.32 -14.84 -19.31
CA ASN A 140 -1.32 -15.53 -20.11
C ASN A 140 -0.01 -15.71 -19.34
N ASN A 141 0.45 -14.67 -18.64
CA ASN A 141 1.65 -14.75 -17.80
C ASN A 141 1.52 -15.83 -16.72
N TYR A 142 0.41 -15.85 -15.97
CA TYR A 142 0.15 -16.87 -14.96
C TYR A 142 0.14 -18.29 -15.55
N ASN A 143 -0.57 -18.49 -16.67
CA ASN A 143 -0.66 -19.79 -17.32
C ASN A 143 0.69 -20.27 -17.87
N TYR A 144 1.48 -19.36 -18.43
CA TYR A 144 2.83 -19.65 -18.90
C TYR A 144 3.72 -20.13 -17.75
N LEU A 145 3.79 -19.38 -16.65
CA LEU A 145 4.58 -19.76 -15.48
C LEU A 145 4.10 -21.09 -14.88
N LYS A 146 2.78 -21.31 -14.83
CA LYS A 146 2.20 -22.57 -14.35
C LYS A 146 2.59 -23.77 -15.22
N GLN A 147 2.67 -23.57 -16.53
CA GLN A 147 3.10 -24.60 -17.47
C GLN A 147 4.58 -24.92 -17.31
N GLU A 148 5.45 -23.89 -17.28
CA GLU A 148 6.90 -24.06 -17.06
C GLU A 148 7.19 -24.86 -15.78
N LEU A 149 6.45 -24.60 -14.70
CA LEU A 149 6.57 -25.34 -13.45
C LEU A 149 6.14 -26.80 -13.55
N THR A 150 5.15 -27.09 -14.38
CA THR A 150 4.68 -28.46 -14.62
C THR A 150 5.70 -29.23 -15.48
N ASP A 151 6.28 -28.56 -16.46
CA ASP A 151 7.26 -29.17 -17.38
C ASP A 151 8.64 -29.34 -16.72
N ALA A 152 9.00 -28.48 -15.75
CA ALA A 152 10.26 -28.50 -15.01
C ALA A 152 10.35 -29.52 -13.86
N LEU A 153 9.39 -30.46 -13.75
CA LEU A 153 9.32 -31.52 -12.72
C LEU A 153 10.56 -32.45 -12.60
N ASN A 154 11.69 -32.18 -13.27
CA ASN A 154 12.94 -32.94 -13.20
C ASN A 154 14.16 -32.16 -12.66
N LEU A 155 14.06 -30.87 -12.32
CA LEU A 155 15.19 -30.13 -11.73
C LEU A 155 14.73 -29.27 -10.56
N ILE A 156 15.29 -29.60 -9.39
CA ILE A 156 15.16 -28.97 -8.07
C ILE A 156 14.97 -27.45 -8.19
N SER A 157 13.76 -26.95 -7.95
CA SER A 157 13.52 -25.50 -7.93
C SER A 157 12.59 -25.16 -6.77
N ILE A 158 13.20 -24.67 -5.70
CA ILE A 158 12.54 -24.16 -4.50
C ILE A 158 11.94 -22.78 -4.88
N ASN A 159 10.72 -22.47 -4.46
CA ASN A 159 10.09 -21.14 -4.52
C ASN A 159 9.65 -20.58 -5.90
N GLN A 160 8.99 -21.38 -6.74
CA GLN A 160 8.29 -20.83 -7.90
C GLN A 160 6.84 -21.34 -7.95
N GLU A 161 5.89 -20.53 -7.49
CA GLU A 161 4.48 -20.69 -7.84
C GLU A 161 4.13 -19.70 -8.94
N ALA A 162 3.12 -20.02 -9.76
CA ALA A 162 2.67 -19.12 -10.80
C ALA A 162 2.01 -17.86 -10.21
N TYR A 163 2.25 -16.71 -10.84
CA TYR A 163 1.72 -15.42 -10.41
C TYR A 163 1.29 -14.57 -11.59
N HIS A 164 0.37 -13.62 -11.34
CA HIS A 164 -0.02 -12.60 -12.30
C HIS A 164 1.00 -11.47 -12.33
N TYR A 165 1.44 -11.02 -11.14
CA TYR A 165 2.25 -9.82 -10.96
C TYR A 165 3.60 -10.13 -10.33
N SER A 166 4.69 -9.72 -10.98
CA SER A 166 6.05 -9.81 -10.43
C SER A 166 6.35 -8.71 -9.41
N SER A 167 5.66 -7.57 -9.50
CA SER A 167 5.75 -6.45 -8.57
C SER A 167 4.55 -6.43 -7.63
N HIS A 168 4.74 -5.88 -6.43
CA HIS A 168 3.68 -5.78 -5.42
C HIS A 168 3.05 -4.38 -5.38
N TYR A 169 1.78 -4.29 -5.04
CA TYR A 169 1.02 -3.02 -4.99
C TYR A 169 1.46 -2.07 -3.86
N SER A 170 2.22 -2.58 -2.89
CA SER A 170 2.74 -1.83 -1.75
C SER A 170 4.15 -2.30 -1.44
N ASN A 171 5.13 -1.40 -1.52
CA ASN A 171 6.54 -1.65 -1.19
C ASN A 171 7.25 -0.33 -0.88
N SER A 172 8.44 -0.39 -0.31
CA SER A 172 9.22 0.80 0.07
C SER A 172 9.47 1.74 -1.11
N GLY A 173 9.80 1.19 -2.29
CA GLY A 173 9.99 1.98 -3.51
C GLY A 173 8.75 2.79 -3.91
N THR A 174 7.55 2.25 -3.70
CA THR A 174 6.27 2.93 -3.96
C THR A 174 6.05 4.09 -3.00
N VAL A 175 6.26 3.87 -1.70
CA VAL A 175 6.11 4.91 -0.68
C VAL A 175 7.10 6.05 -0.94
N LEU A 176 8.38 5.70 -1.15
CA LEU A 176 9.42 6.68 -1.42
C LEU A 176 9.18 7.41 -2.75
N HIS A 177 8.66 6.74 -3.77
CA HIS A 177 8.29 7.37 -5.05
C HIS A 177 7.21 8.45 -4.85
N PHE A 178 6.15 8.17 -4.08
CA PHE A 178 5.12 9.18 -3.81
C PHE A 178 5.62 10.31 -2.90
N LEU A 179 6.38 9.98 -1.85
CA LEU A 179 6.80 10.94 -0.83
C LEU A 179 8.15 11.62 -1.12
N VAL A 180 8.72 11.44 -2.32
CA VAL A 180 10.08 11.92 -2.67
C VAL A 180 10.29 13.43 -2.43
N ARG A 181 9.21 14.23 -2.39
CA ARG A 181 9.22 15.67 -2.11
C ARG A 181 9.21 16.05 -0.64
N LEU A 182 8.98 15.11 0.27
CA LEU A 182 8.89 15.36 1.70
C LEU A 182 10.10 14.77 2.45
N PRO A 183 10.87 15.60 3.16
CA PRO A 183 11.81 15.09 4.16
C PRO A 183 11.07 14.34 5.29
N PRO A 184 11.61 13.23 5.82
CA PRO A 184 12.91 12.63 5.49
C PRO A 184 12.88 11.67 4.28
N PHE A 185 11.72 11.40 3.67
CA PHE A 185 11.57 10.45 2.57
C PHE A 185 12.42 10.80 1.35
N THR A 186 12.67 12.09 1.09
CA THR A 186 13.62 12.53 0.06
C THR A 186 15.01 11.90 0.26
N SER A 187 15.58 12.00 1.46
CA SER A 187 16.90 11.44 1.77
C SER A 187 16.89 9.92 1.72
N MET A 188 15.78 9.29 2.16
CA MET A 188 15.61 7.85 2.07
C MET A 188 15.54 7.37 0.62
N PHE A 189 14.84 8.11 -0.26
CA PHE A 189 14.77 7.83 -1.69
C PHE A 189 16.15 7.92 -2.35
N ILE A 190 16.89 9.00 -2.07
CA ILE A 190 18.25 9.19 -2.60
C ILE A 190 19.16 8.04 -2.19
N ASN A 191 19.12 7.61 -0.92
CA ASN A 191 19.88 6.46 -0.45
C ASN A 191 19.44 5.15 -1.12
N TYR A 192 18.14 5.00 -1.40
CA TYR A 192 17.59 3.85 -2.11
C TYR A 192 18.00 3.81 -3.60
N GLN A 193 18.29 4.96 -4.21
CA GLN A 193 18.67 5.12 -5.63
C GLN A 193 20.16 5.49 -5.78
N ASP A 194 21.05 4.79 -5.08
CA ASP A 194 22.51 4.94 -5.21
C ASP A 194 23.00 6.39 -5.10
N ASN A 195 22.47 7.13 -4.11
CA ASN A 195 22.76 8.54 -3.82
C ASN A 195 22.37 9.54 -4.92
N ASN A 196 21.37 9.22 -5.73
CA ASN A 196 20.84 10.14 -6.76
C ASN A 196 19.30 10.19 -6.74
N PHE A 197 18.73 11.24 -7.33
CA PHE A 197 17.33 11.19 -7.76
C PHE A 197 17.18 10.23 -8.94
N ASP A 198 15.96 9.75 -9.15
CA ASP A 198 15.63 8.86 -10.27
C ASP A 198 15.63 9.63 -11.60
N LEU A 199 15.52 8.91 -12.71
CA LEU A 199 15.32 9.54 -14.00
C LEU A 199 14.05 10.40 -13.96
N PRO A 200 14.08 11.62 -14.53
CA PRO A 200 12.94 12.53 -14.46
C PRO A 200 11.64 11.93 -15.01
N ASP A 201 11.72 11.10 -16.07
CA ASP A 201 10.56 10.42 -16.65
C ASP A 201 9.94 9.32 -15.78
N ARG A 202 10.66 8.82 -14.77
CA ARG A 202 10.18 7.85 -13.79
C ARG A 202 9.80 8.47 -12.46
N THR A 203 10.22 9.71 -12.21
CA THR A 203 9.89 10.44 -10.99
C THR A 203 8.41 10.74 -10.94
N PHE A 204 7.80 10.66 -9.76
CA PHE A 204 6.39 10.98 -9.56
C PHE A 204 6.11 12.43 -9.99
N HIS A 205 5.51 12.62 -11.17
CA HIS A 205 5.35 13.96 -11.77
C HIS A 205 3.90 14.30 -12.14
N SER A 206 2.98 13.33 -12.16
CA SER A 206 1.57 13.57 -12.53
C SER A 206 0.67 12.47 -12.01
N ILE A 207 -0.46 12.87 -11.41
CA ILE A 207 -1.50 11.93 -10.95
C ILE A 207 -2.07 11.13 -12.13
N HIS A 208 -2.37 11.82 -13.24
CA HIS A 208 -2.94 11.18 -14.42
C HIS A 208 -1.97 10.17 -15.06
N THR A 209 -0.68 10.49 -15.11
CA THR A 209 0.34 9.53 -15.57
C THR A 209 0.42 8.33 -14.64
N THR A 210 0.46 8.54 -13.32
CA THR A 210 0.45 7.43 -12.35
C THR A 210 -0.78 6.53 -12.53
N TRP A 211 -1.98 7.10 -12.65
CA TRP A 211 -3.19 6.33 -12.92
C TRP A 211 -3.03 5.47 -14.17
N ARG A 212 -2.72 6.08 -15.32
CA ARG A 212 -2.57 5.37 -16.59
C ARG A 212 -1.56 4.23 -16.52
N LEU A 213 -0.38 4.48 -15.95
CA LEU A 213 0.68 3.47 -15.82
C LEU A 213 0.22 2.31 -14.93
N THR A 214 -0.37 2.59 -13.78
CA THR A 214 -0.80 1.57 -12.81
C THR A 214 -2.07 0.83 -13.21
N SER A 215 -2.95 1.48 -13.99
CA SER A 215 -4.27 0.96 -14.34
C SER A 215 -4.28 0.08 -15.59
N SER A 216 -3.38 0.35 -16.54
CA SER A 216 -3.45 -0.27 -17.87
C SER A 216 -2.19 -0.19 -18.74
N GLU A 217 -1.33 0.82 -18.60
CA GLU A 217 -0.25 1.08 -19.57
C GLU A 217 1.09 0.43 -19.23
N SER A 218 1.36 0.14 -17.96
CA SER A 218 2.59 -0.53 -17.54
C SER A 218 2.30 -1.97 -17.10
N PRO A 219 2.98 -2.99 -17.67
CA PRO A 219 2.80 -4.37 -17.23
C PRO A 219 3.39 -4.61 -15.82
N THR A 220 4.30 -3.75 -15.37
CA THR A 220 5.05 -3.90 -14.11
C THR A 220 4.62 -2.91 -13.02
N ASP A 221 3.83 -1.89 -13.35
CA ASP A 221 3.35 -0.93 -12.37
C ASP A 221 1.96 -1.34 -11.89
N VAL A 222 1.86 -1.79 -10.63
CA VAL A 222 0.61 -2.30 -10.03
C VAL A 222 0.32 -1.64 -8.68
N LYS A 223 0.92 -0.47 -8.44
CA LYS A 223 0.86 0.24 -7.16
C LYS A 223 -0.56 0.64 -6.79
N GLU A 224 -0.92 0.44 -5.53
CA GLU A 224 -2.07 1.09 -4.89
C GLU A 224 -1.61 2.40 -4.23
N LEU A 225 -2.55 3.16 -3.65
CA LEU A 225 -2.25 4.42 -2.98
C LEU A 225 -1.71 4.23 -1.56
N ILE A 226 -1.15 5.31 -1.03
CA ILE A 226 -0.79 5.48 0.38
C ILE A 226 -1.77 6.44 1.08
N PRO A 227 -1.86 6.41 2.42
CA PRO A 227 -2.77 7.27 3.20
C PRO A 227 -2.67 8.77 2.91
N GLU A 228 -1.49 9.27 2.57
CA GLU A 228 -1.20 10.69 2.36
C GLU A 228 -2.07 11.32 1.27
N PHE A 229 -2.51 10.53 0.28
CA PHE A 229 -3.46 10.97 -0.75
C PHE A 229 -4.83 11.42 -0.21
N PHE A 230 -5.11 11.21 1.07
CA PHE A 230 -6.39 11.52 1.69
C PHE A 230 -6.30 12.53 2.85
N PHE A 231 -5.11 13.03 3.18
CA PHE A 231 -4.96 14.04 4.24
C PHE A 231 -3.78 15.01 4.09
N LEU A 232 -2.76 14.70 3.28
CA LEU A 232 -1.51 15.47 3.25
C LEU A 232 -1.30 16.11 1.87
N PRO A 233 -1.58 17.41 1.66
CA PRO A 233 -1.32 18.04 0.36
C PRO A 233 0.16 18.28 0.06
N GLU A 234 1.01 18.38 1.09
CA GLU A 234 2.39 18.83 0.98
C GLU A 234 3.26 17.89 0.13
N PHE A 235 2.95 16.59 0.04
CA PHE A 235 3.75 15.67 -0.79
C PHE A 235 3.63 15.92 -2.30
N LEU A 236 2.64 16.71 -2.71
CA LEU A 236 2.40 17.08 -4.10
C LEU A 236 3.18 18.34 -4.50
N ALA A 237 3.66 19.12 -3.54
CA ALA A 237 4.37 20.37 -3.76
C ALA A 237 5.88 20.21 -3.54
N ASN A 238 6.69 20.97 -4.27
CA ASN A 238 8.15 20.97 -4.13
C ASN A 238 8.61 22.14 -3.25
N HIS A 239 8.17 22.17 -1.99
CA HIS A 239 8.47 23.28 -1.07
C HIS A 239 9.97 23.50 -0.82
N GLU A 240 10.75 22.42 -0.84
CA GLU A 240 12.20 22.46 -0.62
C GLU A 240 12.99 22.87 -1.89
N GLY A 241 12.33 22.97 -3.05
CA GLY A 241 12.97 23.36 -4.31
C GLY A 241 13.98 22.33 -4.83
N PHE A 242 13.72 21.03 -4.64
CA PHE A 242 14.57 19.96 -5.15
C PHE A 242 14.63 19.97 -6.69
N ASP A 243 15.80 19.67 -7.26
CA ASP A 243 15.96 19.53 -8.71
C ASP A 243 15.75 18.07 -9.13
N PHE A 244 14.53 17.75 -9.57
CA PHE A 244 14.19 16.44 -10.15
C PHE A 244 14.54 16.32 -11.64
N GLY A 245 15.20 17.33 -12.21
CA GLY A 245 15.67 17.33 -13.59
C GLY A 245 14.58 17.58 -14.63
N MET A 246 14.89 17.22 -15.88
CA MET A 246 14.05 17.47 -17.05
C MET A 246 13.77 16.17 -17.78
N ARG A 247 12.50 15.96 -18.10
CA ARG A 247 12.03 14.81 -18.87
C ARG A 247 12.48 14.88 -20.33
N GLN A 248 12.46 13.74 -21.00
CA GLN A 248 12.79 13.63 -22.42
C GLN A 248 11.94 14.54 -23.33
N ASN A 249 10.71 14.84 -22.92
CA ASN A 249 9.82 15.77 -23.65
C ASN A 249 10.11 17.26 -23.37
N GLY A 250 11.14 17.58 -22.60
CA GLY A 250 11.53 18.94 -22.23
C GLY A 250 10.77 19.53 -21.03
N ALA A 251 9.82 18.79 -20.44
CA ALA A 251 9.12 19.23 -19.25
C ALA A 251 10.00 19.07 -18.01
N ARG A 252 10.13 20.13 -17.21
CA ARG A 252 10.80 20.04 -15.90
C ARG A 252 9.91 19.28 -14.91
N VAL A 253 10.53 18.44 -14.08
CA VAL A 253 9.86 17.81 -12.95
C VAL A 253 10.03 18.73 -11.74
N ASP A 254 8.91 19.16 -11.18
CA ASP A 254 8.87 20.08 -10.04
C ASP A 254 7.70 19.69 -9.12
N GLU A 255 6.64 20.49 -9.02
CA GLU A 255 5.38 20.07 -8.39
C GLU A 255 4.67 18.96 -9.18
N VAL A 256 3.85 18.16 -8.51
CA VAL A 256 3.06 17.10 -9.14
C VAL A 256 1.94 17.73 -9.98
N ILE A 257 1.84 17.34 -11.24
CA ILE A 257 0.77 17.79 -12.13
C ILE A 257 -0.56 17.17 -11.68
N LEU A 258 -1.46 18.04 -11.20
CA LEU A 258 -2.77 17.68 -10.70
C LEU A 258 -3.85 17.66 -11.80
N PRO A 259 -4.97 16.95 -11.59
CA PRO A 259 -6.10 16.97 -12.50
C PRO A 259 -6.73 18.36 -12.66
N PRO A 260 -7.34 18.67 -13.82
CA PRO A 260 -7.93 20.00 -14.07
C PRO A 260 -9.01 20.40 -13.06
N TRP A 261 -9.81 19.45 -12.56
CA TRP A 261 -10.85 19.70 -11.55
C TRP A 261 -10.31 20.19 -10.18
N CYS A 262 -8.99 20.14 -9.95
CA CYS A 262 -8.33 20.71 -8.78
C CYS A 262 -7.95 22.19 -8.92
N LEU A 263 -8.01 22.75 -10.13
CA LEU A 263 -7.55 24.11 -10.44
C LEU A 263 -6.12 24.41 -9.94
N GLY A 264 -5.24 23.41 -9.98
CA GLY A 264 -3.85 23.53 -9.52
C GLY A 264 -3.67 23.59 -8.00
N ASP A 265 -4.72 23.33 -7.20
CA ASP A 265 -4.65 23.35 -5.73
C ASP A 265 -4.53 21.93 -5.15
N ALA A 266 -3.36 21.62 -4.57
CA ALA A 266 -3.09 20.34 -3.91
C ALA A 266 -4.02 20.09 -2.71
N ARG A 267 -4.40 21.13 -1.96
CA ARG A 267 -5.35 20.99 -0.85
C ARG A 267 -6.73 20.61 -1.36
N ARG A 268 -7.17 21.23 -2.46
CA ARG A 268 -8.43 20.87 -3.12
C ARG A 268 -8.40 19.43 -3.64
N PHE A 269 -7.29 18.98 -4.22
CA PHE A 269 -7.11 17.59 -4.63
C PHE A 269 -7.34 16.62 -3.46
N ILE A 270 -6.67 16.85 -2.33
CA ILE A 270 -6.79 16.01 -1.12
C ILE A 270 -8.21 16.03 -0.55
N LEU A 271 -8.84 17.20 -0.46
CA LEU A 271 -10.21 17.31 0.04
C LEU A 271 -11.21 16.53 -0.83
N ILE A 272 -11.05 16.59 -2.15
CA ILE A 272 -11.90 15.84 -3.09
C ILE A 272 -11.61 14.33 -3.01
N HIS A 273 -10.34 13.92 -2.91
CA HIS A 273 -9.98 12.52 -2.68
C HIS A 273 -10.62 11.99 -1.40
N ARG A 274 -10.58 12.77 -0.32
CA ARG A 274 -11.22 12.40 0.94
C ARG A 274 -12.74 12.34 0.80
N GLN A 275 -13.36 13.31 0.14
CA GLN A 275 -14.80 13.30 -0.12
C GLN A 275 -15.21 12.08 -0.97
N ALA A 276 -14.43 11.74 -1.99
CA ALA A 276 -14.68 10.57 -2.82
C ALA A 276 -14.56 9.28 -2.01
N LEU A 277 -13.53 9.14 -1.17
CA LEU A 277 -13.35 7.99 -0.28
C LEU A 277 -14.54 7.80 0.66
N GLU A 278 -15.11 8.89 1.18
CA GLU A 278 -16.25 8.85 2.10
C GLU A 278 -17.62 8.79 1.41
N SER A 279 -17.66 8.72 0.08
CA SER A 279 -18.93 8.65 -0.66
C SER A 279 -19.67 7.32 -0.43
N ASP A 280 -21.00 7.36 -0.56
CA ASP A 280 -21.86 6.17 -0.48
C ASP A 280 -21.46 5.12 -1.53
N TYR A 281 -21.09 5.56 -2.74
CA TYR A 281 -20.59 4.67 -3.77
C TYR A 281 -19.37 3.87 -3.29
N VAL A 282 -18.38 4.53 -2.67
CA VAL A 282 -17.22 3.81 -2.13
C VAL A 282 -17.63 2.93 -0.97
N ARG A 283 -18.49 3.38 -0.06
CA ARG A 283 -18.97 2.56 1.06
C ARG A 283 -19.59 1.23 0.59
N GLU A 284 -20.40 1.26 -0.47
CA GLU A 284 -21.03 0.07 -1.06
C GLU A 284 -20.03 -0.87 -1.77
N HIS A 285 -18.95 -0.32 -2.34
CA HIS A 285 -18.02 -1.07 -3.19
C HIS A 285 -16.69 -1.44 -2.51
N LEU A 286 -16.34 -0.76 -1.41
CA LEU A 286 -15.10 -0.95 -0.67
C LEU A 286 -14.86 -2.41 -0.23
N PRO A 287 -15.88 -3.19 0.21
CA PRO A 287 -15.68 -4.60 0.58
C PRO A 287 -15.06 -5.42 -0.55
N LEU A 288 -15.34 -5.09 -1.81
CA LEU A 288 -14.83 -5.80 -2.98
C LEU A 288 -13.31 -5.66 -3.14
N TRP A 289 -12.76 -4.52 -2.73
CA TRP A 289 -11.32 -4.30 -2.67
C TRP A 289 -10.70 -4.86 -1.41
N VAL A 290 -11.39 -4.75 -0.26
CA VAL A 290 -10.95 -5.41 0.97
C VAL A 290 -10.77 -6.90 0.74
N ASP A 291 -11.66 -7.56 -0.02
CA ASP A 291 -11.50 -8.96 -0.42
C ASP A 291 -10.18 -9.24 -1.16
N LEU A 292 -9.73 -8.32 -2.02
CA LEU A 292 -8.49 -8.46 -2.80
C LEU A 292 -7.24 -8.29 -1.93
N VAL A 293 -7.26 -7.33 -1.00
CA VAL A 293 -6.06 -6.92 -0.25
C VAL A 293 -5.94 -7.64 1.09
N PHE A 294 -7.05 -7.78 1.83
CA PHE A 294 -7.08 -8.32 3.19
C PHE A 294 -7.98 -9.57 3.34
N GLY A 295 -8.85 -9.84 2.37
CA GLY A 295 -9.86 -10.89 2.45
C GLY A 295 -9.53 -12.13 1.64
N TYR A 296 -10.60 -12.86 1.29
CA TYR A 296 -10.48 -14.23 0.77
C TYR A 296 -9.93 -14.32 -0.67
N LYS A 297 -9.83 -13.20 -1.40
CA LYS A 297 -9.26 -13.17 -2.76
C LYS A 297 -7.76 -12.83 -2.76
N GLN A 298 -7.13 -12.79 -1.59
CA GLN A 298 -5.68 -12.60 -1.49
C GLN A 298 -4.89 -13.84 -1.96
N THR A 299 -5.44 -15.04 -1.74
CA THR A 299 -4.78 -16.32 -2.07
C THR A 299 -5.74 -17.36 -2.68
N GLY A 300 -5.18 -18.49 -3.14
CA GLY A 300 -5.94 -19.64 -3.61
C GLY A 300 -6.74 -19.40 -4.90
N LYS A 301 -7.78 -20.22 -5.13
CA LYS A 301 -8.58 -20.19 -6.36
C LYS A 301 -9.25 -18.83 -6.59
N ALA A 302 -9.73 -18.20 -5.53
CA ALA A 302 -10.41 -16.91 -5.58
C ALA A 302 -9.46 -15.79 -6.05
N ALA A 303 -8.19 -15.82 -5.61
CA ALA A 303 -7.16 -14.91 -6.11
C ALA A 303 -6.89 -15.15 -7.60
N VAL A 304 -6.80 -16.41 -8.04
CA VAL A 304 -6.57 -16.73 -9.46
C VAL A 304 -7.71 -16.21 -10.34
N GLU A 305 -8.97 -16.48 -9.96
CA GLU A 305 -10.16 -16.02 -10.67
C GLU A 305 -10.29 -14.48 -10.72
N SER A 306 -9.73 -13.81 -9.71
CA SER A 306 -9.73 -12.34 -9.61
C SER A 306 -8.51 -11.69 -10.24
N ILE A 307 -7.60 -12.48 -10.84
CA ILE A 307 -6.32 -12.03 -11.40
C ILE A 307 -5.47 -11.34 -10.31
N ASN A 308 -5.47 -11.85 -9.08
CA ASN A 308 -4.91 -11.19 -7.90
C ASN A 308 -3.80 -12.01 -7.23
N VAL A 309 -2.90 -12.57 -8.03
CA VAL A 309 -1.79 -13.41 -7.52
C VAL A 309 -0.48 -12.68 -7.72
N PHE A 310 0.20 -12.37 -6.63
CA PHE A 310 1.50 -11.70 -6.61
C PHE A 310 2.63 -12.71 -6.53
N HIS A 311 3.87 -12.24 -6.68
CA HIS A 311 5.04 -13.09 -6.56
C HIS A 311 5.06 -13.84 -5.20
N PRO A 312 5.39 -15.14 -5.15
CA PRO A 312 5.31 -15.96 -3.93
C PRO A 312 6.07 -15.39 -2.72
N ALA A 313 7.20 -14.74 -2.97
CA ALA A 313 8.02 -14.08 -1.96
C ALA A 313 7.33 -12.91 -1.23
N THR A 314 6.13 -12.50 -1.66
CA THR A 314 5.37 -11.41 -1.04
C THR A 314 4.34 -11.89 -0.02
N TYR A 315 4.08 -13.20 0.04
CA TYR A 315 3.10 -13.77 0.96
C TYR A 315 3.72 -14.13 2.31
N TYR A 316 2.91 -14.00 3.36
CA TYR A 316 3.27 -14.41 4.72
C TYR A 316 3.70 -15.87 4.77
N GLY A 317 4.70 -16.18 5.60
CA GLY A 317 5.26 -17.53 5.74
C GLY A 317 6.32 -17.88 4.70
N PHE A 318 6.61 -17.00 3.73
CA PHE A 318 7.82 -17.11 2.95
C PHE A 318 9.03 -17.03 3.87
N ASN A 319 9.97 -17.98 3.73
CA ASN A 319 11.18 -18.01 4.52
C ASN A 319 12.38 -17.56 3.65
N PRO A 320 12.83 -16.30 3.74
CA PRO A 320 14.00 -15.83 3.00
C PRO A 320 15.26 -16.63 3.32
N GLU A 321 15.40 -17.13 4.55
CA GLU A 321 16.56 -17.90 5.02
C GLU A 321 16.65 -19.29 4.36
N SER A 322 15.57 -19.75 3.71
CA SER A 322 15.57 -21.01 2.94
C SER A 322 16.24 -20.88 1.57
N ILE A 323 16.50 -19.67 1.10
CA ILE A 323 17.17 -19.40 -0.17
C ILE A 323 18.68 -19.53 0.05
N VAL A 324 19.28 -20.58 -0.51
CA VAL A 324 20.73 -20.75 -0.53
C VAL A 324 21.28 -19.95 -1.71
N ASP A 325 22.18 -19.01 -1.44
CA ASP A 325 22.88 -18.23 -2.48
C ASP A 325 23.65 -19.19 -3.40
N PRO A 326 23.37 -19.23 -4.71
CA PRO A 326 24.21 -19.97 -5.63
C PRO A 326 25.53 -19.20 -5.79
N LEU A 327 26.56 -19.68 -5.08
CA LEU A 327 27.96 -19.23 -5.19
C LEU A 327 28.43 -18.97 -6.63
#